data_AF-A0A438WJ76-F1
#
_entry.id   AF-A0A438WJ76-F1
#
_cell.length_a   1.000
_cell.length_b   1.000
_cell.length_c   1.000
_cell.angle_alpha   90.00
_cell.angle_beta   90.00
_cell.angle_gamma   90.00
#
_symmetry.space_group_name_H-M   'P 1'
#
loop_
_entity.id
_entity.type
_entity.pdbx_description
1 polymer ?
#
loop_
_entity_poly.entity_id
_entity_poly.type
_entity_poly.pdbx_seq_one_letter_code
_entity_poly.pdbx_strand_id
1 'polypeptide(L)'
;GTISGFHALISSGTTPKMLAKESDARLVGYGSMVMESVVALMALVCAGILHPGLYFAINSPEVSIGKDIADAASVISSWGFSISAEEISEMTKNIGESSILSRTGGAPTFAIGLAMIVYRILGDPSVMAFWYHFAILFEALFILTAVDAGTRTARFMIQDLLGNVYKPLGNL
;
A
#
# COMPACT_ATOMS: atom_id res chain seq x y z
N GLY A 1 1.74 -7.07 -9.45
CA GLY A 1 2.33 -6.30 -10.57
C GLY A 1 1.44 -6.18 -11.80
N THR A 2 0.98 -7.29 -12.38
CA THR A 2 0.54 -7.39 -13.80
C THR A 2 -0.82 -6.79 -14.17
N ILE A 3 -1.62 -6.29 -13.22
CA ILE A 3 -2.91 -5.62 -13.47
C ILE A 3 -2.80 -4.11 -13.16
N SER A 4 -1.66 -3.50 -13.47
CA SER A 4 -1.53 -2.03 -13.42
C SER A 4 -1.72 -1.47 -14.82
N GLY A 5 -2.47 -0.39 -14.97
CA GLY A 5 -2.60 0.34 -16.24
C GLY A 5 -1.23 0.72 -16.84
N PHE A 6 -0.20 0.91 -15.99
CA PHE A 6 1.17 1.12 -16.45
C PHE A 6 1.77 -0.11 -17.15
N HIS A 7 1.53 -1.33 -16.68
CA HIS A 7 2.03 -2.54 -17.36
C HIS A 7 1.38 -2.72 -18.73
N ALA A 8 0.09 -2.42 -18.86
CA ALA A 8 -0.60 -2.45 -20.15
C ALA A 8 -0.05 -1.38 -21.13
N LEU A 9 0.18 -0.16 -20.66
CA LEU A 9 0.79 0.90 -21.48
C LEU A 9 2.21 0.53 -21.90
N ILE A 10 3.06 0.16 -20.94
CA ILE A 10 4.46 -0.23 -21.19
C ILE A 10 4.56 -1.44 -22.14
N SER A 11 3.70 -2.45 -22.01
CA SER A 11 3.69 -3.64 -22.88
C SER A 11 3.04 -3.42 -24.24
N SER A 12 2.13 -2.44 -24.38
CA SER A 12 1.51 -2.06 -25.65
C SER A 12 2.43 -1.32 -26.63
N GLY A 13 3.70 -1.10 -26.25
CA GLY A 13 4.68 -0.38 -27.05
C GLY A 13 4.65 1.13 -26.89
N THR A 14 3.85 1.69 -25.96
CA THR A 14 3.87 3.12 -25.60
C THR A 14 4.94 3.45 -24.55
N THR A 15 6.02 2.67 -24.53
CA THR A 15 7.06 2.67 -23.50
C THR A 15 8.11 3.78 -23.72
N PRO A 16 8.67 4.34 -22.65
CA PRO A 16 9.66 5.41 -22.75
C PRO A 16 10.99 4.90 -23.30
N LYS A 17 11.32 5.26 -24.54
CA LYS A 17 12.49 4.82 -25.31
C LYS A 17 12.65 3.29 -25.30
N MET A 18 12.04 2.66 -26.31
CA MET A 18 12.32 1.26 -26.63
C MET A 18 13.83 1.01 -26.68
N LEU A 19 14.26 -0.06 -26.03
CA LEU A 19 15.62 -0.54 -26.11
C LEU A 19 15.92 -0.90 -27.57
N ALA A 20 17.09 -0.53 -28.08
CA ALA A 20 17.44 -0.80 -29.47
C ALA A 20 17.63 -2.30 -29.74
N LYS A 21 18.01 -3.06 -28.70
CA LYS A 21 18.19 -4.51 -28.70
C LYS A 21 17.97 -5.07 -27.31
N GLU A 22 17.60 -6.35 -27.22
CA GLU A 22 17.30 -7.03 -25.95
C GLU A 22 18.47 -6.99 -24.95
N SER A 23 19.72 -6.99 -25.41
CA SER A 23 20.90 -6.90 -24.55
C SER A 23 21.04 -5.56 -23.80
N ASP A 24 20.33 -4.52 -24.24
CA ASP A 24 20.29 -3.22 -23.55
C ASP A 24 19.29 -3.25 -22.39
N ALA A 25 18.47 -4.29 -22.28
CA ALA A 25 17.58 -4.50 -21.15
C ALA A 25 18.41 -4.74 -19.91
N ARG A 26 18.24 -3.86 -18.91
CA ARG A 26 18.75 -4.15 -17.57
C ARG A 26 17.97 -5.32 -17.01
N LEU A 27 18.67 -6.18 -16.27
CA LEU A 27 18.04 -7.29 -15.56
C LEU A 27 17.04 -6.74 -14.52
N VAL A 28 15.79 -6.54 -14.92
CA VAL A 28 14.66 -6.41 -14.01
C VAL A 28 14.22 -7.85 -13.76
N GLY A 29 14.87 -8.48 -12.78
CA GLY A 29 14.86 -9.93 -12.66
C GLY A 29 13.45 -10.50 -12.51
N TYR A 30 13.19 -11.67 -13.12
CA TYR A 30 11.99 -12.49 -12.86
C TYR A 30 11.66 -12.60 -11.35
N GLY A 31 12.69 -12.63 -10.50
CA GLY A 31 12.54 -12.60 -9.05
C GLY A 31 11.82 -11.38 -8.47
N SER A 32 11.91 -10.18 -9.08
CA SER A 32 11.21 -9.00 -8.57
C SER A 32 9.69 -9.11 -8.76
N MET A 33 9.24 -9.63 -9.91
CA MET A 33 7.81 -9.88 -10.15
C MET A 33 7.26 -11.00 -9.26
N VAL A 34 8.07 -12.02 -8.96
CA VAL A 34 7.72 -13.06 -7.97
C VAL A 34 7.58 -12.44 -6.57
N MET A 35 8.52 -11.59 -6.14
CA MET A 35 8.46 -10.92 -4.84
C MET A 35 7.23 -10.00 -4.72
N GLU A 36 6.89 -9.23 -5.76
CA GLU A 36 5.65 -8.45 -5.77
C GLU A 36 4.39 -9.32 -5.64
N SER A 37 4.40 -10.49 -6.27
CA SER A 37 3.29 -11.44 -6.20
C SER A 37 3.15 -12.06 -4.81
N VAL A 38 4.27 -12.30 -4.11
CA VAL A 38 4.28 -12.72 -2.71
C VAL A 38 3.68 -11.63 -1.81
N VAL A 39 4.06 -10.37 -2.00
CA VAL A 39 3.47 -9.24 -1.25
C VAL A 39 1.97 -9.13 -1.51
N ALA A 40 1.53 -9.30 -2.76
CA ALA A 40 0.11 -9.28 -3.12
C ALA A 40 -0.68 -10.42 -2.45
N LEU A 41 -0.13 -11.65 -2.42
CA LEU A 41 -0.73 -12.77 -1.69
C LEU A 41 -0.81 -12.49 -0.19
N MET A 42 0.24 -11.93 0.39
CA MET A 42 0.26 -11.54 1.80
C MET A 42 -0.79 -10.48 2.10
N ALA A 43 -0.96 -9.48 1.24
CA ALA A 43 -2.02 -8.48 1.39
C ALA A 43 -3.42 -9.09 1.34
N LEU A 44 -3.65 -10.10 0.47
CA LEU A 44 -4.91 -10.83 0.43
C LEU A 44 -5.17 -11.62 1.71
N VAL A 45 -4.13 -12.27 2.26
CA VAL A 45 -4.23 -12.96 3.55
C VAL A 45 -4.53 -11.96 4.67
N CYS A 46 -3.81 -10.83 4.74
CA CYS A 46 -4.06 -9.76 5.70
C CYS A 46 -5.51 -9.26 5.63
N ALA A 47 -6.03 -9.04 4.42
CA ALA A 47 -7.41 -8.62 4.21
C ALA A 47 -8.43 -9.67 4.70
N GLY A 48 -8.11 -10.97 4.55
CA GLY A 48 -8.98 -12.06 4.99
C GLY A 48 -9.01 -12.28 6.51
N ILE A 49 -7.94 -11.93 7.23
CA ILE A 49 -7.83 -12.15 8.69
C ILE A 49 -8.19 -10.93 9.52
N LEU A 50 -8.17 -9.73 8.93
CA LEU A 50 -8.39 -8.50 9.67
C LEU A 50 -9.85 -8.40 10.13
N HIS A 51 -10.06 -8.16 11.42
CA HIS A 51 -11.40 -7.98 11.96
C HIS A 51 -12.10 -6.78 11.29
N PRO A 52 -13.31 -6.93 10.72
CA PRO A 52 -13.98 -5.84 9.99
C PRO A 52 -14.16 -4.57 10.83
N GLY A 53 -14.47 -4.71 12.12
CA GLY A 53 -14.58 -3.55 13.01
C GLY A 53 -13.25 -2.78 13.18
N LEU A 54 -12.13 -3.49 13.19
CA LEU A 54 -10.80 -2.86 13.22
C LEU A 54 -10.48 -2.19 11.89
N TYR A 55 -10.84 -2.82 10.76
CA TYR A 55 -10.74 -2.21 9.43
C TYR A 55 -11.49 -0.88 9.36
N PHE A 56 -12.73 -0.82 9.87
CA PHE A 56 -13.51 0.41 9.91
C PHE A 56 -12.96 1.44 10.89
N ALA A 57 -12.38 1.02 12.01
CA ALA A 57 -11.71 1.95 12.94
C ALA A 57 -10.53 2.67 12.24
N ILE A 58 -9.77 1.94 11.44
CA ILE A 58 -8.63 2.48 10.68
C ILE A 58 -9.08 3.35 9.51
N ASN A 59 -10.07 2.89 8.73
CA ASN A 59 -10.36 3.46 7.41
C ASN A 59 -11.58 4.38 7.34
N SER A 60 -12.37 4.50 8.41
CA SER A 60 -13.50 5.41 8.41
C SER A 60 -13.05 6.85 8.69
N PRO A 61 -13.69 7.85 8.06
CA PRO A 61 -13.41 9.25 8.36
C PRO A 61 -13.70 9.61 9.82
N GLU A 62 -12.88 10.48 10.40
CA GLU A 62 -13.05 10.97 11.79
C GLU A 62 -14.44 11.60 12.01
N VAL A 63 -14.97 12.30 11.01
CA VAL A 63 -16.33 12.87 11.04
C VAL A 63 -17.43 11.83 11.21
N SER A 64 -17.17 10.57 10.82
CA SER A 64 -18.13 9.47 10.90
C SER A 64 -18.05 8.71 12.21
N ILE A 65 -16.83 8.48 12.75
CA ILE A 65 -16.61 7.61 13.92
C ILE A 65 -16.21 8.37 15.19
N GLY A 66 -15.90 9.66 15.10
CA GLY A 66 -15.40 10.46 16.21
C GLY A 66 -13.88 10.38 16.39
N LYS A 67 -13.36 11.19 17.32
CA LYS A 67 -11.93 11.24 17.69
C LYS A 67 -11.54 10.24 18.77
N ASP A 68 -12.50 9.88 19.60
CA ASP A 68 -12.28 9.03 20.76
C ASP A 68 -12.53 7.56 20.44
N ILE A 69 -11.72 6.68 21.03
CA ILE A 69 -11.82 5.23 20.81
C ILE A 69 -13.20 4.69 21.24
N ALA A 70 -13.78 5.25 22.32
CA ALA A 70 -15.10 4.84 22.80
C ALA A 70 -16.21 5.16 21.80
N ASP A 71 -16.17 6.36 21.21
CA ASP A 71 -17.13 6.77 20.19
C ASP A 71 -16.99 5.91 18.93
N ALA A 72 -15.75 5.68 18.48
CA ALA A 72 -15.47 4.86 17.32
C ALA A 72 -16.00 3.42 17.51
N ALA A 73 -15.73 2.80 18.65
CA ALA A 73 -16.21 1.46 18.96
C ALA A 73 -17.74 1.37 18.97
N SER A 74 -18.42 2.37 19.56
CA SER A 74 -19.88 2.47 19.61
C SER A 74 -20.49 2.62 18.21
N VAL A 75 -19.98 3.56 17.42
CA VAL A 75 -20.46 3.83 16.06
C VAL A 75 -20.24 2.62 15.16
N ILE A 76 -19.06 2.02 15.16
CA ILE A 76 -18.75 0.87 14.30
C ILE A 76 -19.58 -0.35 14.71
N SER A 77 -19.79 -0.55 16.01
CA SER A 77 -20.70 -1.60 16.50
C SER A 77 -22.13 -1.37 16.04
N SER A 78 -22.59 -0.11 15.93
CA SER A 78 -23.92 0.21 15.37
C SER A 78 -24.07 -0.16 13.89
N TRP A 79 -22.96 -0.30 13.15
CA TRP A 79 -22.94 -0.76 11.76
C TRP A 79 -23.01 -2.29 11.63
N GLY A 80 -23.04 -3.01 12.76
CA GLY A 80 -23.09 -4.48 12.80
C GLY A 80 -21.73 -5.16 12.91
N PHE A 81 -20.65 -4.40 13.14
CA PHE A 81 -19.30 -4.95 13.34
C PHE A 81 -18.90 -4.86 14.82
N SER A 82 -18.97 -5.97 15.55
CA SER A 82 -18.67 -6.01 16.99
C SER A 82 -17.20 -5.69 17.27
N ILE A 83 -16.90 -4.52 17.82
CA ILE A 83 -15.54 -4.14 18.21
C ILE A 83 -15.59 -3.34 19.52
N SER A 84 -14.72 -3.67 20.48
CA SER A 84 -14.64 -2.95 21.74
C SER A 84 -13.60 -1.84 21.73
N ALA A 85 -13.74 -0.90 22.66
CA ALA A 85 -12.76 0.15 22.88
C ALA A 85 -11.42 -0.42 23.36
N GLU A 86 -11.48 -1.49 24.16
CA GLU A 86 -10.31 -2.21 24.67
C GLU A 86 -9.53 -2.87 23.54
N GLU A 87 -10.20 -3.50 22.57
CA GLU A 87 -9.55 -4.13 21.42
C GLU A 87 -8.80 -3.09 20.57
N ILE A 88 -9.42 -1.94 20.32
CA ILE A 88 -8.80 -0.83 19.57
C ILE A 88 -7.60 -0.27 20.36
N SER A 89 -7.76 -0.06 21.67
CA SER A 89 -6.71 0.48 22.54
C SER A 89 -5.52 -0.47 22.67
N GLU A 90 -5.77 -1.76 22.85
CA GLU A 90 -4.73 -2.79 22.93
C GLU A 90 -3.97 -2.90 21.62
N MET A 91 -4.67 -2.93 20.47
CA MET A 91 -4.02 -2.93 19.16
C MET A 91 -3.14 -1.69 18.97
N THR A 92 -3.66 -0.52 19.30
CA THR A 92 -2.95 0.77 19.21
C THR A 92 -1.65 0.73 20.03
N LYS A 93 -1.72 0.23 21.26
CA LYS A 93 -0.57 0.09 22.15
C LYS A 93 0.44 -0.92 21.62
N ASN A 94 -0.01 -2.09 21.16
CA ASN A 94 0.87 -3.17 20.72
C ASN A 94 1.67 -2.80 19.46
N ILE A 95 1.10 -1.98 18.57
CA ILE A 95 1.83 -1.47 17.40
C ILE A 95 2.68 -0.22 17.72
N GLY A 96 2.62 0.30 18.95
CA GLY A 96 3.43 1.44 19.39
C GLY A 96 2.95 2.80 18.88
N GLU A 97 1.66 2.95 18.62
CA GLU A 97 1.05 4.20 18.12
C GLU A 97 0.22 4.90 19.19
N SER A 98 -0.02 6.20 19.02
CA SER A 98 -0.92 6.96 19.90
C SER A 98 -2.39 6.81 19.52
N SER A 99 -2.66 6.55 18.24
CA SER A 99 -4.00 6.28 17.71
C SER A 99 -3.90 5.54 16.38
N ILE A 100 -4.83 4.62 16.15
CA ILE A 100 -5.04 3.94 14.86
C ILE A 100 -6.28 4.44 14.11
N LEU A 101 -7.05 5.33 14.74
CA LEU A 101 -8.31 5.80 14.18
C LEU A 101 -8.08 6.66 12.94
N SER A 102 -8.94 6.49 11.94
CA SER A 102 -8.99 7.33 10.73
C SER A 102 -7.66 7.46 9.96
N ARG A 103 -6.76 6.48 10.10
CA ARG A 103 -5.56 6.34 9.27
C ARG A 103 -5.91 5.66 7.95
N THR A 104 -6.69 6.37 7.15
CA THR A 104 -7.28 5.85 5.91
C THR A 104 -6.22 5.40 4.92
N GLY A 105 -6.35 4.19 4.40
CA GLY A 105 -5.53 3.66 3.32
C GLY A 105 -5.21 2.18 3.46
N GLY A 106 -4.69 1.62 2.36
CA GLY A 106 -4.20 0.24 2.34
C GLY A 106 -3.02 0.03 3.28
N ALA A 107 -2.14 1.04 3.43
CA ALA A 107 -0.87 0.84 4.11
C ALA A 107 -0.98 0.56 5.61
N PRO A 108 -1.71 1.36 6.41
CA PRO A 108 -1.87 1.07 7.83
C PRO A 108 -2.60 -0.25 8.08
N THR A 109 -3.58 -0.55 7.23
CA THR A 109 -4.37 -1.79 7.24
C THR A 109 -3.48 -3.02 7.00
N PHE A 110 -2.65 -2.97 5.96
CA PHE A 110 -1.70 -4.02 5.60
C PHE A 110 -0.63 -4.20 6.69
N ALA A 111 -0.08 -3.11 7.21
CA ALA A 111 0.93 -3.12 8.25
C ALA A 111 0.44 -3.78 9.54
N ILE A 112 -0.79 -3.48 9.96
CA ILE A 112 -1.42 -4.13 11.12
C ILE A 112 -1.61 -5.63 10.85
N GLY A 113 -2.12 -6.00 9.66
CA GLY A 113 -2.27 -7.40 9.27
C GLY A 113 -0.95 -8.16 9.30
N LEU A 114 0.13 -7.58 8.78
CA LEU A 114 1.47 -8.18 8.82
C LEU A 114 1.97 -8.34 10.26
N ALA A 115 1.84 -7.30 11.08
CA ALA A 115 2.23 -7.34 12.48
C ALA A 115 1.48 -8.44 13.26
N MET A 116 0.18 -8.61 12.99
CA MET A 116 -0.64 -9.68 13.57
C MET A 116 -0.17 -11.08 13.14
N ILE A 117 0.17 -11.27 11.86
CA ILE A 117 0.71 -12.55 11.36
C ILE A 117 2.03 -12.87 12.08
N VAL A 118 2.94 -11.91 12.15
CA VAL A 118 4.25 -12.13 12.79
C VAL A 118 4.11 -12.38 14.28
N TYR A 119 3.24 -11.62 14.97
CA TYR A 119 2.88 -11.90 16.36
C TYR A 119 2.34 -13.32 16.53
N ARG A 120 1.48 -13.79 15.63
CA ARG A 120 0.92 -15.15 15.71
C ARG A 120 1.98 -16.24 15.52
N ILE A 121 3.01 -15.97 14.74
CA ILE A 121 4.13 -16.90 14.47
C ILE A 121 5.13 -16.91 15.64
N LEU A 122 5.51 -15.74 16.14
CA LEU A 122 6.56 -15.59 17.15
C LEU A 122 6.04 -15.66 18.60
N GLY A 123 4.75 -15.38 18.82
CA GLY A 123 4.11 -15.40 20.13
C GLY A 123 4.46 -14.22 21.05
N ASP A 124 5.21 -13.23 20.55
CA ASP A 124 5.66 -12.08 21.34
C ASP A 124 4.99 -10.77 20.85
N PRO A 125 4.14 -10.12 21.66
CA PRO A 125 3.53 -8.83 21.31
C PRO A 125 4.55 -7.70 21.07
N SER A 126 5.75 -7.78 21.67
CA SER A 126 6.77 -6.73 21.57
C SER A 126 7.27 -6.51 20.14
N VAL A 127 7.15 -7.52 19.28
CA VAL A 127 7.57 -7.46 17.88
C VAL A 127 6.57 -6.71 16.99
N MET A 128 5.31 -6.53 17.43
CA MET A 128 4.25 -5.92 16.62
C MET A 128 4.60 -4.50 16.21
N ALA A 129 5.10 -3.68 17.14
CA ALA A 129 5.50 -2.31 16.85
C ALA A 129 6.59 -2.24 15.77
N PHE A 130 7.63 -3.06 15.89
CA PHE A 130 8.69 -3.10 14.88
C PHE A 130 8.15 -3.49 13.50
N TRP A 131 7.37 -4.58 13.42
CA TRP A 131 6.87 -5.09 12.14
C TRP A 131 5.83 -4.18 11.50
N TYR A 132 4.99 -3.52 12.29
CA TYR A 132 4.05 -2.52 11.80
C TYR A 132 4.79 -1.33 11.15
N HIS A 133 5.77 -0.74 11.84
CA HIS A 133 6.53 0.39 11.28
C HIS A 133 7.40 -0.03 10.09
N PHE A 134 8.00 -1.22 10.14
CA PHE A 134 8.73 -1.78 9.01
C PHE A 134 7.84 -1.92 7.77
N ALA A 135 6.62 -2.45 7.94
CA ALA A 135 5.67 -2.63 6.84
C ALA A 135 5.28 -1.30 6.19
N ILE A 136 5.01 -0.27 7.01
CA ILE A 136 4.69 1.08 6.51
C ILE A 136 5.86 1.66 5.72
N LEU A 137 7.08 1.57 6.25
CA LEU A 137 8.28 2.08 5.56
C LEU A 137 8.55 1.32 4.26
N PHE A 138 8.42 0.00 4.29
CA PHE A 138 8.56 -0.86 3.13
C PHE A 138 7.56 -0.49 2.04
N GLU A 139 6.28 -0.31 2.39
CA GLU A 139 5.24 0.08 1.44
C GLU A 139 5.43 1.51 0.93
N ALA A 140 5.83 2.44 1.79
CA ALA A 140 6.15 3.81 1.37
C ALA A 140 7.27 3.82 0.32
N LEU A 141 8.33 3.02 0.51
CA LEU A 141 9.41 2.88 -0.46
C LEU A 141 8.92 2.24 -1.78
N PHE A 142 8.02 1.26 -1.68
CA PHE A 142 7.40 0.64 -2.84
C PHE A 142 6.56 1.64 -3.65
N ILE A 143 5.70 2.42 -2.98
CA ILE A 143 4.91 3.48 -3.59
C ILE A 143 5.81 4.53 -4.22
N LEU A 144 6.86 4.99 -3.52
CA LEU A 144 7.78 6.00 -4.03
C LEU A 144 8.49 5.52 -5.31
N THR A 145 8.87 4.25 -5.36
CA THR A 145 9.45 3.64 -6.56
C THR A 145 8.45 3.63 -7.71
N ALA A 146 7.19 3.28 -7.44
CA ALA A 146 6.12 3.32 -8.44
C ALA A 146 5.84 4.75 -8.92
N VAL A 147 5.86 5.74 -8.03
CA VAL A 147 5.67 7.17 -8.37
C VAL A 147 6.84 7.70 -9.21
N ASP A 148 8.10 7.36 -8.87
CA ASP A 148 9.27 7.72 -9.68
C ASP A 148 9.18 7.11 -11.10
N ALA A 149 8.88 5.82 -11.21
CA ALA A 149 8.69 5.17 -12.51
C ALA A 149 7.51 5.78 -13.29
N GLY A 150 6.40 6.09 -12.61
CA GLY A 150 5.19 6.66 -13.19
C GLY A 150 5.39 8.08 -13.71
N THR A 151 5.97 8.97 -12.90
CA THR A 151 6.28 10.36 -13.27
C THR A 151 7.26 10.42 -14.43
N ARG A 152 8.27 9.54 -14.44
CA ARG A 152 9.20 9.41 -15.55
C ARG A 152 8.49 9.03 -16.84
N THR A 153 7.62 8.03 -16.79
CA THR A 153 6.81 7.57 -17.93
C THR A 153 5.86 8.66 -18.42
N ALA A 154 5.15 9.34 -17.52
CA ALA A 154 4.23 10.43 -17.86
C ALA A 154 4.94 11.57 -18.60
N ARG A 155 6.12 11.98 -18.13
CA ARG A 155 6.96 12.98 -18.82
C ARG A 155 7.26 12.54 -20.25
N PHE A 156 7.63 11.29 -20.45
CA PHE A 156 7.94 10.77 -21.78
C PHE A 156 6.73 10.73 -22.71
N MET A 157 5.55 10.34 -22.21
CA MET A 157 4.31 10.38 -22.99
C MET A 157 3.94 11.81 -23.41
N ILE A 158 4.15 12.79 -22.52
CA ILE A 158 3.92 14.21 -22.83
C ILE A 158 4.92 14.70 -23.90
N GLN A 159 6.20 14.32 -23.80
CA GLN A 159 7.22 14.68 -24.79
C GLN A 159 6.90 14.10 -26.18
N ASP A 160 6.48 12.84 -26.24
CA ASP A 160 6.11 12.19 -27.49
C ASP A 160 4.89 12.86 -28.14
N LEU A 161 3.85 13.13 -27.34
CA LEU A 161 2.64 13.82 -27.80
C LEU A 161 2.95 15.24 -28.31
N LEU A 162 3.68 16.04 -27.52
CA LEU A 162 3.98 17.43 -27.86
C LEU A 162 5.05 17.55 -28.95
N GLY A 163 5.96 16.59 -29.05
CA GLY A 163 6.98 16.53 -30.11
C GLY A 163 6.38 16.40 -31.51
N ASN A 164 5.20 15.78 -31.63
CA ASN A 164 4.43 15.71 -32.87
C ASN A 164 3.80 17.05 -33.29
N VAL A 165 3.58 17.97 -32.34
CA VAL A 165 3.02 19.31 -32.59
C VAL A 165 4.12 20.35 -32.78
N TYR A 166 5.15 20.33 -31.94
CA TYR A 166 6.27 21.26 -31.97
C TYR A 166 7.57 20.53 -31.60
N LYS A 167 8.43 20.31 -32.59
CA LYS A 167 9.66 19.50 -32.48
C LYS A 167 10.52 19.79 -31.24
N PRO A 168 10.72 21.05 -30.81
CA PRO A 168 11.50 21.35 -29.59
C PRO A 168 10.91 20.79 -28.28
N LEU A 169 9.60 20.55 -28.19
CA LEU A 169 8.97 19.98 -26.98
C LEU A 169 9.22 18.47 -26.83
N GLY A 170 9.66 17.79 -27.90
CA GLY A 170 10.09 16.39 -27.84
C GLY A 170 11.44 16.17 -27.15
N ASN A 171 12.18 17.24 -26.84
CA ASN A 171 13.54 17.20 -26.27
C ASN A 171 13.63 17.74 -24.83
N LEU A 172 12.49 17.88 -24.13
CA LEU A 172 12.43 18.36 -22.74
C LEU A 172 13.00 17.36 -21.71
#